data_AF-A0A2G6KX81-F1
#
_entry.id   AF-A0A2G6KX81-F1
#
_cell.length_a   1.000
_cell.length_b   1.000
_cell.length_c   1.000
_cell.angle_alpha   90.00
_cell.angle_beta   90.00
_cell.angle_gamma   90.00
#
_symmetry.space_group_name_H-M   'P 1'
#
loop_
_entity.id
_entity.type
_entity.pdbx_description
1 polymer ?
#
loop_
_entity_poly.entity_id
_entity_poly.type
_entity_poly.pdbx_seq_one_letter_code
_entity_poly.pdbx_strand_id
1 'polypeptide(L)'
;MKPEGTQAPVLVLDGDTLPALAIVRSLGRKGVPVIVASHDDKPICAYSRYATTSLKYPHPLTATDAYTAWVRRVLADNPGALVLPVTERTLVPLARALRNESELYQRVMMAEPQALETVLDKADIAELARACEVSLPRSWSVASMEQLNIILAELSYPVVIKPGRSISDSAQRLPLTVRYAHSEEQLKNYCAEFLQEVHVVLQEYFTGEGFGIELIAKDGKVHYAFQHQRLHEMPLTGGGSSYRMSTEIDQELLQASKRLIKALSWQGVAMVEFKKNLDTGRYIFIEINGRFWGSLPLATAAGADFPWLLYGLYTQGAVPDIPDYRRGVKVRKLSADLGWLEAVIRKDADQRLVSIPTKKQALADWLDIFTPKHYFDAQSLSDIKPGWIDFVRIIKSYWKRVSGIFAEKRERAAILAASSPERYQQLLTPDARVLLVCYGNINRSALAHCLANHLMPEKTAQFRSSGFHPVGGRPMDHRMQALAKNGGLSVDAFRSTVISEEQVNWADVIFVMEAEQVAKITQRYPKCGNKVLLLGGVAGDEKEIMDPYNKAEAVYRHVYKQIDRAVAAIAKAVDS
;
A
#
# COMPACT_ATOMS: atom_id res chain seq x y z
N MET A 1 31.30 37.84 10.95
CA MET A 1 32.30 36.89 10.42
C MET A 1 31.90 35.49 10.87
N LYS A 2 31.63 34.56 9.95
CA LYS A 2 31.40 33.15 10.30
C LYS A 2 32.72 32.58 10.83
N PRO A 3 32.75 31.82 11.93
CA PRO A 3 33.98 31.19 12.38
C PRO A 3 34.50 30.29 11.26
N GLU A 4 35.76 30.48 10.87
CA GLU A 4 36.45 29.60 9.94
C GLU A 4 36.45 28.17 10.53
N GLY A 5 35.89 27.21 9.78
CA GLY A 5 36.11 25.78 10.04
C GLY A 5 34.90 24.90 10.33
N THR A 6 33.67 25.42 10.51
CA THR A 6 32.49 24.56 10.72
C THR A 6 31.60 24.45 9.48
N GLN A 7 31.47 23.23 8.95
CA GLN A 7 30.56 22.90 7.85
C GLN A 7 29.11 23.25 8.21
N ALA A 8 28.34 23.77 7.25
CA ALA A 8 26.93 24.10 7.43
C ALA A 8 26.14 22.84 7.86
N PRO A 9 25.38 22.87 8.97
CA PRO A 9 24.60 21.73 9.41
C PRO A 9 23.44 21.43 8.46
N VAL A 10 23.04 20.15 8.37
CA VAL A 10 21.93 19.71 7.53
C VAL A 10 20.84 19.09 8.39
N LEU A 11 19.62 19.64 8.30
CA LEU A 11 18.41 19.04 8.81
C LEU A 11 17.85 18.03 7.79
N VAL A 12 18.11 16.74 8.02
CA VAL A 12 17.58 15.64 7.20
C VAL A 12 16.20 15.25 7.71
N LEU A 13 15.18 15.46 6.87
CA LEU A 13 13.81 15.08 7.17
C LEU A 13 13.56 13.60 6.83
N ASP A 14 12.39 13.07 7.19
CA ASP A 14 12.01 11.66 6.96
C ASP A 14 13.00 10.66 7.56
N GLY A 15 13.49 10.95 8.77
CA GLY A 15 14.46 10.12 9.49
C GLY A 15 14.00 8.68 9.79
N ASP A 16 12.73 8.36 9.56
CA ASP A 16 12.15 7.02 9.57
C ASP A 16 12.53 6.17 8.34
N THR A 17 13.07 6.77 7.28
CA THR A 17 13.34 6.10 6.00
C THR A 17 14.81 5.65 5.84
N LEU A 18 15.04 4.64 4.98
CA LEU A 18 16.38 4.12 4.68
C LEU A 18 17.22 5.03 3.76
N PRO A 19 16.63 5.73 2.76
CA PRO A 19 17.37 6.77 2.02
C PRO A 19 17.86 7.90 2.93
N ALA A 20 17.05 8.34 3.91
CA ALA A 20 17.50 9.32 4.91
C ALA A 20 18.70 8.79 5.71
N LEU A 21 18.71 7.51 6.08
CA LEU A 21 19.83 6.90 6.79
C LEU A 21 21.11 6.88 5.93
N ALA A 22 21.00 6.64 4.62
CA ALA A 22 22.13 6.73 3.70
C ALA A 22 22.69 8.17 3.63
N ILE A 23 21.82 9.17 3.57
CA ILE A 23 22.19 10.60 3.60
C ILE A 23 22.93 10.94 4.91
N VAL A 24 22.36 10.56 6.06
CA VAL A 24 22.95 10.79 7.40
C VAL A 24 24.35 10.19 7.48
N ARG A 25 24.53 8.96 6.97
CA ARG A 25 25.83 8.27 6.94
C ARG A 25 26.83 8.94 6.00
N SER A 26 26.41 9.33 4.79
CA SER A 26 27.27 10.05 3.84
C SER A 26 27.81 11.34 4.44
N LEU A 27 26.90 12.21 4.86
CA LEU A 27 27.25 13.54 5.33
C LEU A 27 28.05 13.48 6.64
N GLY A 28 27.62 12.65 7.59
CA GLY A 28 28.34 12.52 8.86
C GLY A 28 29.73 11.91 8.73
N ARG A 29 29.98 11.02 7.77
CA ARG A 29 31.35 10.53 7.47
C ARG A 29 32.27 11.63 6.93
N LYS A 30 31.71 12.69 6.35
CA LYS A 30 32.41 13.86 5.84
C LYS A 30 32.57 14.97 6.88
N GLY A 31 32.10 14.75 8.11
CA GLY A 31 32.16 15.72 9.21
C GLY A 31 31.03 16.75 9.21
N VAL A 32 30.03 16.61 8.33
CA VAL A 32 28.88 17.52 8.29
C VAL A 32 28.02 17.25 9.53
N PRO A 33 27.67 18.25 10.35
CA PRO A 33 26.72 18.04 11.45
C PRO A 33 25.33 17.72 10.89
N VAL A 34 24.77 16.57 11.27
CA VAL A 34 23.47 16.10 10.75
C VAL A 34 22.44 16.09 11.86
N ILE A 35 21.40 16.91 11.70
CA ILE A 35 20.21 16.90 12.55
C ILE A 35 19.17 16.04 11.84
N VAL A 36 18.68 15.01 12.52
CA VAL A 36 17.63 14.13 12.00
C VAL A 36 16.28 14.64 12.47
N ALA A 37 15.27 14.64 11.61
CA ALA A 37 13.90 14.86 12.04
C ALA A 37 12.91 13.88 11.42
N SER A 38 11.89 13.49 12.19
CA SER A 38 10.79 12.65 11.73
C SER A 38 9.50 12.98 12.46
N HIS A 39 8.37 12.51 11.91
CA HIS A 39 7.11 12.48 12.63
C HIS A 39 7.09 11.34 13.67
N ASP A 40 7.80 10.25 13.39
CA ASP A 40 7.83 9.06 14.25
C ASP A 40 8.65 9.31 15.53
N ASP A 41 8.25 8.69 16.64
CA ASP A 41 8.96 8.83 17.93
C ASP A 41 10.34 8.17 17.93
N LYS A 42 10.52 7.15 17.08
CA LYS A 42 11.73 6.33 17.04
C LYS A 42 12.20 6.20 15.58
N PRO A 43 12.61 7.28 14.92
CA PRO A 43 13.09 7.20 13.54
C PRO A 43 14.37 6.35 13.49
N ILE A 44 14.55 5.57 12.43
CA ILE A 44 15.73 4.69 12.31
C ILE A 44 17.04 5.49 12.31
N CYS A 45 17.02 6.70 11.73
CA CYS A 45 18.17 7.59 11.64
C CYS A 45 18.63 8.10 13.01
N ALA A 46 17.74 8.20 14.01
CA ALA A 46 18.13 8.61 15.38
C ALA A 46 19.08 7.63 16.07
N TYR A 47 19.14 6.39 15.59
CA TYR A 47 20.08 5.37 16.10
C TYR A 47 21.45 5.43 15.43
N SER A 48 21.60 6.21 14.36
CA SER A 48 22.87 6.36 13.64
C SER A 48 23.87 7.11 14.52
N ARG A 49 25.11 6.64 14.56
CA ARG A 49 26.19 7.37 15.26
C ARG A 49 26.55 8.70 14.61
N TYR A 50 26.08 8.93 13.38
CA TYR A 50 26.31 10.14 12.59
C TYR A 50 25.23 11.21 12.79
N ALA A 51 24.14 10.88 13.49
CA ALA A 51 23.13 11.85 13.87
C ALA A 51 23.59 12.62 15.12
N THR A 52 23.65 13.95 15.03
CA THR A 52 24.00 14.82 16.16
C THR A 52 22.83 14.98 17.12
N THR A 53 21.65 15.23 16.57
CA THR A 53 20.40 15.46 17.32
C THR A 53 19.23 14.85 16.55
N SER A 54 18.20 14.40 17.27
CA SER A 54 16.92 13.98 16.69
C SER A 54 15.80 14.92 17.13
N LEU A 55 15.03 15.44 16.18
CA LEU A 55 13.87 16.30 16.40
C LEU A 55 12.59 15.61 15.93
N LYS A 56 11.45 16.05 16.47
CA LYS A 56 10.12 15.58 16.07
C LYS A 56 9.32 16.71 15.43
N TYR A 57 8.72 16.44 14.27
CA TYR A 57 7.85 17.39 13.58
C TYR A 57 6.38 16.93 13.52
N PRO A 58 5.41 17.86 13.38
CA PRO A 58 4.01 17.54 13.11
C PRO A 58 3.85 16.76 11.80
N HIS A 59 2.82 15.91 11.69
CA HIS A 59 2.64 15.06 10.51
C HIS A 59 2.53 15.92 9.22
N PRO A 60 3.41 15.73 8.21
CA PRO A 60 3.49 16.65 7.06
C PRO A 60 2.24 16.75 6.20
N LEU A 61 1.48 15.65 6.07
CA LEU A 61 0.28 15.59 5.22
C LEU A 61 -1.01 16.00 5.94
N THR A 62 -1.22 15.55 7.17
CA THR A 62 -2.44 15.81 7.96
C THR A 62 -2.37 17.06 8.84
N ALA A 63 -1.17 17.57 9.12
CA ALA A 63 -0.93 18.77 9.93
C ALA A 63 0.06 19.71 9.21
N THR A 64 -0.15 19.95 7.92
CA THR A 64 0.79 20.65 7.04
C THR A 64 1.15 22.06 7.50
N ASP A 65 0.19 22.86 7.96
CA ASP A 65 0.48 24.23 8.40
C ASP A 65 1.37 24.23 9.64
N ALA A 66 1.08 23.33 10.60
CA ALA A 66 1.92 23.15 11.78
C ALA A 66 3.32 22.63 11.40
N TYR A 67 3.41 21.73 10.42
CA TYR A 67 4.67 21.20 9.91
C TYR A 67 5.53 22.29 9.24
N THR A 68 4.94 23.10 8.35
CA THR A 68 5.68 24.18 7.67
C THR A 68 6.08 25.29 8.64
N ALA A 69 5.21 25.64 9.60
CA ALA A 69 5.55 26.57 10.69
C ALA A 69 6.69 26.04 11.57
N TRP A 70 6.72 24.73 11.83
CA TRP A 70 7.82 24.08 12.55
C TRP A 70 9.13 24.19 11.78
N VAL A 71 9.14 23.95 10.46
CA VAL A 71 10.36 24.09 9.63
C VAL A 71 10.86 25.53 9.62
N ARG A 72 9.96 26.52 9.47
CA ARG A 72 10.34 27.95 9.55
C ARG A 72 11.02 28.28 10.88
N ARG A 73 10.46 27.79 11.99
CA ARG A 73 11.06 27.99 13.33
C ARG A 73 12.46 27.37 13.42
N VAL A 74 12.63 26.12 12.99
CA VAL A 74 13.93 25.45 13.04
C VAL A 74 14.96 26.18 12.18
N LEU A 75 14.57 26.66 10.99
CA LEU A 75 15.44 27.47 10.11
C LEU A 75 15.81 28.82 10.74
N ALA A 76 14.90 29.45 11.48
CA ALA A 76 15.15 30.70 12.20
C ALA A 76 16.10 30.48 13.39
N ASP A 77 15.89 29.41 14.16
CA ASP A 77 16.72 29.06 15.33
C ASP A 77 18.13 28.58 14.94
N ASN A 78 18.34 28.19 13.69
CA ASN A 78 19.61 27.68 13.17
C ASN A 78 20.08 28.46 11.93
N PRO A 79 20.61 29.69 12.10
CA PRO A 79 21.12 30.49 10.99
C PRO A 79 22.27 29.77 10.27
N GLY A 80 22.09 29.44 9.00
CA GLY A 80 23.08 28.71 8.19
C GLY A 80 22.86 27.20 8.06
N ALA A 81 21.82 26.64 8.70
CA ALA A 81 21.40 25.28 8.42
C ALA A 81 20.69 25.17 7.06
N LEU A 82 20.96 24.06 6.35
CA LEU A 82 20.22 23.61 5.18
C LEU A 82 19.18 22.57 5.59
N VAL A 83 18.09 22.47 4.83
CA VAL A 83 17.04 21.46 5.03
C VAL A 83 16.98 20.52 3.84
N LEU A 84 17.00 19.22 4.10
CA LEU A 84 16.93 18.20 3.08
C LEU A 84 15.67 17.35 3.26
N PRO A 85 14.58 17.66 2.51
CA PRO A 85 13.45 16.76 2.38
C PRO A 85 13.87 15.53 1.57
N VAL A 86 13.49 14.33 2.03
CA VAL A 86 13.94 13.08 1.41
C VAL A 86 12.84 12.44 0.57
N THR A 87 11.60 12.54 1.02
CA THR A 87 10.43 11.98 0.33
C THR A 87 9.44 13.07 -0.07
N GLU A 88 8.55 12.75 -1.01
CA GLU A 88 7.46 13.65 -1.42
C GLU A 88 6.55 14.05 -0.24
N ARG A 89 6.47 13.22 0.81
CA ARG A 89 5.73 13.49 2.04
C ARG A 89 6.15 14.81 2.69
N THR A 90 7.45 15.13 2.69
CA THR A 90 7.99 16.36 3.29
C THR A 90 8.31 17.41 2.23
N LEU A 91 8.79 16.97 1.07
CA LEU A 91 9.15 17.84 -0.04
C LEU A 91 7.97 18.65 -0.57
N VAL A 92 6.85 18.00 -0.91
CA VAL A 92 5.72 18.67 -1.59
C VAL A 92 5.09 19.75 -0.71
N PRO A 93 4.78 19.50 0.59
CA PRO A 93 4.26 20.55 1.45
C PRO A 93 5.23 21.73 1.61
N LEU A 94 6.54 21.48 1.70
CA LEU A 94 7.54 22.55 1.81
C LEU A 94 7.70 23.35 0.52
N ALA A 95 7.81 22.68 -0.62
CA ALA A 95 7.95 23.32 -1.92
C ALA A 95 6.79 24.28 -2.19
N ARG A 96 5.56 23.84 -1.93
CA ARG A 96 4.35 24.65 -2.11
C ARG A 96 4.26 25.80 -1.10
N ALA A 97 4.62 25.56 0.17
CA ALA A 97 4.52 26.58 1.23
C ALA A 97 5.58 27.68 1.12
N LEU A 98 6.80 27.35 0.65
CA LEU A 98 7.93 28.27 0.58
C LEU A 98 8.11 28.89 -0.81
N ARG A 99 7.25 28.59 -1.79
CA ARG A 99 7.41 29.01 -3.20
C ARG A 99 7.55 30.53 -3.38
N ASN A 100 6.99 31.33 -2.47
CA ASN A 100 7.03 32.80 -2.50
C ASN A 100 8.07 33.37 -1.49
N GLU A 101 8.82 32.51 -0.79
CA GLU A 101 9.79 32.87 0.25
C GLU A 101 11.21 32.54 -0.23
N SER A 102 11.72 33.28 -1.22
CA SER A 102 12.96 32.94 -1.95
C SER A 102 14.18 32.68 -1.05
N GLU A 103 14.35 33.43 0.05
CA GLU A 103 15.47 33.23 0.98
C GLU A 103 15.40 31.87 1.69
N LEU A 104 14.21 31.48 2.16
CA LEU A 104 14.02 30.19 2.81
C LEU A 104 14.01 29.05 1.80
N TYR A 105 13.48 29.27 0.60
CA TYR A 105 13.49 28.30 -0.48
C TYR A 105 14.92 27.87 -0.84
N GLN A 106 15.85 28.82 -0.97
CA GLN A 106 17.27 28.53 -1.26
C GLN A 106 17.99 27.75 -0.15
N ARG A 107 17.43 27.70 1.07
CA ARG A 107 17.95 26.89 2.18
C ARG A 107 17.42 25.46 2.18
N VAL A 108 16.45 25.14 1.31
CA VAL A 108 15.92 23.79 1.15
C VAL A 108 16.57 23.15 -0.08
N MET A 109 17.16 21.98 0.12
CA MET A 109 17.91 21.25 -0.90
C MET A 109 16.98 20.51 -1.88
N MET A 110 16.25 21.28 -2.69
CA MET A 110 15.26 20.80 -3.67
C MET A 110 15.34 21.57 -5.00
N ALA A 111 14.82 20.96 -6.07
CA ALA A 111 14.74 21.58 -7.39
C ALA A 111 13.77 22.77 -7.43
N GLU A 112 13.95 23.65 -8.41
CA GLU A 112 13.14 24.85 -8.62
C GLU A 112 11.63 24.55 -8.73
N PRO A 113 10.73 25.46 -8.26
CA PRO A 113 9.31 25.14 -8.07
C PRO A 113 8.62 24.63 -9.33
N GLN A 114 8.85 25.28 -10.47
CA GLN A 114 8.19 24.92 -11.73
C GLN A 114 8.67 23.56 -12.25
N ALA A 115 9.99 23.34 -12.25
CA ALA A 115 10.56 22.06 -12.68
C ALA A 115 10.10 20.91 -11.78
N LEU A 116 10.04 21.14 -10.47
CA LEU A 116 9.56 20.17 -9.50
C LEU A 116 8.08 19.83 -9.71
N GLU A 117 7.21 20.82 -9.93
CA GLU A 117 5.79 20.57 -10.21
C GLU A 117 5.59 19.75 -11.50
N THR A 118 6.38 20.00 -12.55
CA THR A 118 6.32 19.21 -13.80
C THR A 118 6.67 17.74 -13.58
N VAL A 119 7.69 17.42 -12.78
CA VAL A 119 8.06 16.00 -12.55
C VAL A 119 7.14 15.28 -11.56
N LEU A 120 6.43 16.01 -10.71
CA LEU A 120 5.44 15.45 -9.77
C LEU A 120 4.13 15.06 -10.47
N ASP A 121 3.84 15.66 -11.63
CA ASP A 121 2.67 15.36 -12.44
C ASP A 121 3.00 14.39 -13.59
N LYS A 122 2.39 13.21 -13.57
CA LYS A 122 2.65 12.17 -14.56
C LYS A 122 2.15 12.53 -15.97
N ALA A 123 1.20 13.44 -16.09
CA ALA A 123 0.75 13.92 -17.39
C ALA A 123 1.75 14.92 -17.97
N ASP A 124 2.15 15.92 -17.17
CA ASP A 124 3.06 16.98 -17.61
C ASP A 124 4.44 16.43 -17.99
N ILE A 125 5.01 15.52 -17.18
CA ILE A 125 6.30 14.92 -17.50
C ILE A 125 6.24 14.02 -18.74
N ALA A 126 5.09 13.37 -19.00
CA ALA A 126 4.91 12.57 -20.20
C ALA A 126 4.81 13.45 -21.45
N GLU A 127 4.16 14.61 -21.36
CA GLU A 127 4.15 15.60 -22.44
C GLU A 127 5.56 16.14 -22.72
N LEU A 128 6.29 16.52 -21.67
CA LEU A 128 7.68 16.96 -21.81
C LEU A 128 8.57 15.87 -22.42
N ALA A 129 8.41 14.62 -21.98
CA ALA A 129 9.17 13.49 -22.52
C ALA A 129 8.87 13.25 -24.00
N ARG A 130 7.62 13.42 -24.43
CA ARG A 130 7.24 13.38 -25.85
C ARG A 130 7.92 14.49 -26.64
N ALA A 131 7.91 15.72 -26.12
CA ALA A 131 8.59 16.87 -26.73
C ALA A 131 10.12 16.69 -26.81
N CYS A 132 10.70 15.94 -25.87
CA CYS A 132 12.13 15.60 -25.85
C CYS A 132 12.48 14.34 -26.65
N GLU A 133 11.54 13.78 -27.42
CA GLU A 133 11.71 12.53 -28.19
C GLU A 133 12.25 11.39 -27.32
N VAL A 134 11.67 11.24 -26.12
CA VAL A 134 11.93 10.11 -25.24
C VAL A 134 10.81 9.10 -25.41
N SER A 135 11.19 7.84 -25.59
CA SER A 135 10.26 6.73 -25.80
C SER A 135 9.31 6.57 -24.60
N LEU A 136 8.01 6.53 -24.88
CA LEU A 136 6.93 6.45 -23.90
C LEU A 136 6.01 5.27 -24.23
N PRO A 137 5.34 4.68 -23.23
CA PRO A 137 4.25 3.76 -23.51
C PRO A 137 3.06 4.52 -24.08
N ARG A 138 2.21 3.85 -24.87
CA ARG A 138 0.93 4.42 -25.27
C ARG A 138 0.14 4.80 -24.01
N SER A 139 -0.23 6.08 -23.93
CA SER A 139 -0.77 6.69 -22.72
C SER A 139 -1.93 7.63 -23.03
N TRP A 140 -2.90 7.71 -22.12
CA TRP A 140 -4.05 8.61 -22.20
C TRP A 140 -4.20 9.35 -20.87
N SER A 141 -4.33 10.68 -20.92
CA SER A 141 -4.67 11.49 -19.75
C SER A 141 -6.19 11.61 -19.64
N VAL A 142 -6.74 11.28 -18.47
CA VAL A 142 -8.17 11.24 -18.21
C VAL A 142 -8.47 12.05 -16.96
N ALA A 143 -9.25 13.12 -17.12
CA ALA A 143 -9.70 14.00 -16.05
C ALA A 143 -11.18 13.82 -15.69
N SER A 144 -11.96 13.06 -16.47
CA SER A 144 -13.37 12.77 -16.17
C SER A 144 -13.82 11.39 -16.66
N MET A 145 -14.91 10.89 -16.11
CA MET A 145 -15.55 9.65 -16.57
C MET A 145 -16.09 9.75 -18.00
N GLU A 146 -16.42 10.96 -18.47
CA GLU A 146 -16.84 11.20 -19.85
C GLU A 146 -15.68 11.01 -20.82
N GLN A 147 -14.51 11.57 -20.49
CA GLN A 147 -13.28 11.34 -21.27
C GLN A 147 -12.90 9.87 -21.28
N LEU A 148 -13.04 9.17 -20.15
CA LEU A 148 -12.81 7.72 -20.08
C LEU A 148 -13.68 6.97 -21.09
N ASN A 149 -14.98 7.25 -21.11
CA ASN A 149 -15.94 6.56 -21.97
C ASN A 149 -15.63 6.72 -23.47
N ILE A 150 -15.07 7.86 -23.88
CA ILE A 150 -14.67 8.12 -25.27
C ILE A 150 -13.54 7.20 -25.71
N ILE A 151 -12.56 6.95 -24.83
CA ILE A 151 -11.34 6.21 -25.18
C ILE A 151 -11.44 4.70 -24.92
N LEU A 152 -12.53 4.19 -24.32
CA LEU A 152 -12.66 2.77 -23.95
C LEU A 152 -12.41 1.82 -25.12
N ALA A 153 -12.88 2.17 -26.32
CA ALA A 153 -12.73 1.36 -27.52
C ALA A 153 -11.27 1.26 -28.02
N GLU A 154 -10.38 2.15 -27.57
CA GLU A 154 -8.96 2.15 -27.96
C GLU A 154 -8.08 1.32 -27.02
N LEU A 155 -8.59 0.95 -25.83
CA LEU A 155 -7.79 0.34 -24.77
C LEU A 155 -7.67 -1.17 -24.96
N SER A 156 -6.48 -1.68 -24.65
CA SER A 156 -6.21 -3.11 -24.53
C SER A 156 -5.97 -3.48 -23.08
N TYR A 157 -6.49 -4.64 -22.66
CA TYR A 157 -6.36 -5.11 -21.29
C TYR A 157 -5.24 -6.16 -21.16
N PRO A 158 -4.49 -6.17 -20.04
CA PRO A 158 -4.63 -5.27 -18.89
C PRO A 158 -4.11 -3.84 -19.17
N VAL A 159 -4.74 -2.86 -18.51
CA VAL A 159 -4.33 -1.44 -18.58
C VAL A 159 -3.80 -0.99 -17.23
N VAL A 160 -2.72 -0.20 -17.24
CA VAL A 160 -2.13 0.40 -16.05
C VAL A 160 -2.84 1.71 -15.74
N ILE A 161 -3.29 1.87 -14.51
CA ILE A 161 -3.98 3.05 -14.01
C ILE A 161 -3.06 3.76 -13.03
N LYS A 162 -2.49 4.88 -13.45
CA LYS A 162 -1.61 5.70 -12.60
C LYS A 162 -2.34 6.96 -12.16
N PRO A 163 -2.41 7.26 -10.85
CA PRO A 163 -2.85 8.58 -10.41
C PRO A 163 -1.85 9.63 -10.90
N GLY A 164 -2.36 10.75 -11.42
CA GLY A 164 -1.56 11.84 -11.99
C GLY A 164 -0.49 12.33 -11.03
N ARG A 165 -0.83 12.38 -9.73
CA ARG A 165 0.09 12.66 -8.63
C ARG A 165 0.06 11.53 -7.60
N SER A 166 1.19 11.29 -6.94
CA SER A 166 1.33 10.22 -5.93
C SER A 166 0.69 10.58 -4.58
N ILE A 167 0.38 11.86 -4.37
CA ILE A 167 -0.33 12.40 -3.21
C ILE A 167 -1.54 13.15 -3.76
N SER A 168 -2.73 12.90 -3.20
CA SER A 168 -3.95 13.57 -3.65
C SER A 168 -3.90 15.09 -3.45
N ASP A 169 -4.59 15.83 -4.32
CA ASP A 169 -4.75 17.27 -4.16
C ASP A 169 -5.92 17.64 -3.24
N SER A 170 -6.70 16.64 -2.79
CA SER A 170 -7.74 16.82 -1.78
C SER A 170 -7.16 17.26 -0.43
N ALA A 171 -8.02 17.84 0.42
CA ALA A 171 -7.64 18.29 1.76
C ALA A 171 -7.01 17.18 2.62
N GLN A 172 -7.29 15.91 2.32
CA GLN A 172 -6.78 14.76 3.06
C GLN A 172 -5.38 14.29 2.60
N ARG A 173 -4.90 14.72 1.43
CA ARG A 173 -3.55 14.43 0.89
C ARG A 173 -3.15 12.95 1.03
N LEU A 174 -4.02 12.08 0.54
CA LEU A 174 -3.88 10.63 0.65
C LEU A 174 -2.79 10.12 -0.32
N PRO A 175 -1.93 9.17 0.10
CA PRO A 175 -1.05 8.47 -0.81
C PRO A 175 -1.85 7.62 -1.80
N LEU A 176 -1.60 7.78 -3.10
CA LEU A 176 -2.26 7.03 -4.16
C LEU A 176 -1.26 6.05 -4.79
N THR A 177 -1.75 4.87 -5.17
CA THR A 177 -0.92 3.79 -5.72
C THR A 177 -1.43 3.34 -7.09
N VAL A 178 -0.54 2.78 -7.91
CA VAL A 178 -0.88 2.28 -9.23
C VAL A 178 -1.82 1.07 -9.13
N ARG A 179 -2.82 0.99 -10.01
CA ARG A 179 -3.73 -0.17 -10.14
C ARG A 179 -3.66 -0.75 -11.54
N TYR A 180 -4.09 -2.00 -11.69
CA TYR A 180 -4.20 -2.69 -12.96
C TYR A 180 -5.66 -3.11 -13.17
N ALA A 181 -6.24 -2.74 -14.31
CA ALA A 181 -7.57 -3.21 -14.70
C ALA A 181 -7.47 -4.26 -15.79
N HIS A 182 -8.20 -5.37 -15.62
CA HIS A 182 -8.26 -6.49 -16.57
C HIS A 182 -9.57 -6.52 -17.36
N SER A 183 -10.49 -5.62 -17.06
CA SER A 183 -11.76 -5.46 -17.77
C SER A 183 -12.21 -4.00 -17.75
N GLU A 184 -13.12 -3.67 -18.65
CA GLU A 184 -13.76 -2.35 -18.71
C GLU A 184 -14.48 -1.98 -17.40
N GLU A 185 -15.17 -2.94 -16.78
CA GLU A 185 -15.86 -2.73 -15.51
C GLU A 185 -14.87 -2.37 -14.39
N GLN A 186 -13.75 -3.11 -14.28
CA GLN A 186 -12.71 -2.80 -13.30
C GLN A 186 -12.10 -1.43 -13.55
N LEU A 187 -11.82 -1.10 -14.81
CA LEU A 187 -11.28 0.20 -15.20
C LEU A 187 -12.21 1.34 -14.77
N LYS A 188 -13.50 1.24 -15.08
CA LYS A 188 -14.51 2.25 -14.71
C LYS A 188 -14.57 2.45 -13.19
N ASN A 189 -14.58 1.36 -12.42
CA ASN A 189 -14.62 1.43 -10.96
C ASN A 189 -13.37 2.11 -10.38
N TYR A 190 -12.17 1.71 -10.83
CA TYR A 190 -10.92 2.28 -10.33
C TYR A 190 -10.73 3.74 -10.76
N CYS A 191 -11.11 4.11 -11.97
CA CYS A 191 -11.09 5.50 -12.42
C CYS A 191 -12.10 6.36 -11.64
N ALA A 192 -13.32 5.85 -11.39
CA ALA A 192 -14.31 6.58 -10.61
C ALA A 192 -13.84 6.89 -9.17
N GLU A 193 -13.01 6.01 -8.58
CA GLU A 193 -12.35 6.27 -7.30
C GLU A 193 -11.24 7.32 -7.44
N PHE A 194 -10.30 7.15 -8.37
CA PHE A 194 -9.16 8.09 -8.48
C PHE A 194 -9.56 9.49 -8.91
N LEU A 195 -10.54 9.61 -9.81
CA LEU A 195 -11.00 10.90 -10.34
C LEU A 195 -11.68 11.78 -9.29
N GLN A 196 -12.00 11.24 -8.10
CA GLN A 196 -12.43 12.05 -6.96
C GLN A 196 -11.26 12.80 -6.30
N GLU A 197 -10.02 12.34 -6.53
CA GLU A 197 -8.83 12.79 -5.83
C GLU A 197 -7.83 13.50 -6.76
N VAL A 198 -7.64 12.99 -7.98
CA VAL A 198 -6.68 13.46 -9.01
C VAL A 198 -7.08 13.00 -10.41
N HIS A 199 -6.54 13.62 -11.46
CA HIS A 199 -6.59 13.05 -12.82
C HIS A 199 -5.83 11.72 -12.88
N VAL A 200 -6.11 10.94 -13.91
CA VAL A 200 -5.56 9.60 -14.12
C VAL A 200 -4.80 9.54 -15.43
N VAL A 201 -3.64 8.89 -15.42
CA VAL A 201 -2.91 8.51 -16.63
C VAL A 201 -3.09 7.01 -16.83
N LEU A 202 -3.77 6.64 -17.92
CA LEU A 202 -3.87 5.26 -18.38
C LEU A 202 -2.69 4.94 -19.28
N GLN A 203 -2.09 3.76 -19.11
CA GLN A 203 -0.98 3.31 -19.96
C GLN A 203 -1.15 1.85 -20.36
N GLU A 204 -0.65 1.51 -21.54
CA GLU A 204 -0.52 0.11 -21.93
C GLU A 204 0.37 -0.66 -20.95
N TYR A 205 0.01 -1.92 -20.70
CA TYR A 205 0.82 -2.81 -19.88
C TYR A 205 1.90 -3.50 -20.72
N PHE A 206 3.12 -3.55 -20.21
CA PHE A 206 4.17 -4.40 -20.76
C PHE A 206 5.13 -4.91 -19.67
N THR A 207 5.69 -6.09 -19.91
CA THR A 207 6.72 -6.70 -19.08
C THR A 207 8.10 -6.19 -19.45
N GLY A 208 9.00 -6.15 -18.47
CA GLY A 208 10.31 -5.56 -18.69
C GLY A 208 11.16 -5.45 -17.45
N GLU A 209 12.44 -5.16 -17.67
CA GLU A 209 13.43 -4.96 -16.62
C GLU A 209 13.53 -3.49 -16.24
N GLY A 210 13.50 -3.19 -14.94
CA GLY A 210 13.59 -1.82 -14.44
C GLY A 210 15.02 -1.30 -14.36
N PHE A 211 15.26 -0.11 -14.89
CA PHE A 211 16.52 0.63 -14.81
C PHE A 211 16.29 2.02 -14.23
N GLY A 212 17.32 2.57 -13.59
CA GLY A 212 17.35 3.97 -13.16
C GLY A 212 18.64 4.64 -13.58
N ILE A 213 18.55 5.86 -14.09
CA ILE A 213 19.67 6.79 -14.28
C ILE A 213 19.56 7.86 -13.22
N GLU A 214 20.48 7.81 -12.27
CA GLU A 214 20.56 8.73 -11.16
C GLU A 214 21.59 9.81 -11.47
N LEU A 215 21.23 11.06 -11.26
CA LEU A 215 22.02 12.20 -11.71
C LEU A 215 21.94 13.37 -10.74
N ILE A 216 22.97 14.22 -10.82
CA ILE A 216 22.95 15.57 -10.25
C ILE A 216 23.20 16.56 -11.37
N ALA A 217 22.37 17.60 -11.42
CA ALA A 217 22.45 18.64 -12.42
C ALA A 217 22.44 20.03 -11.81
N LYS A 218 22.94 20.99 -12.57
CA LYS A 218 22.86 22.42 -12.30
C LYS A 218 22.54 23.12 -13.62
N ASP A 219 21.54 23.99 -13.62
CA ASP A 219 21.10 24.74 -14.80
C ASP A 219 20.85 23.84 -16.03
N GLY A 220 20.27 22.65 -15.80
CA GLY A 220 20.00 21.65 -16.85
C GLY A 220 21.22 20.88 -17.36
N LYS A 221 22.42 21.13 -16.82
CA LYS A 221 23.65 20.38 -17.15
C LYS A 221 23.88 19.25 -16.14
N VAL A 222 23.97 18.02 -16.63
CA VAL A 222 24.34 16.85 -15.80
C VAL A 222 25.83 16.90 -15.45
N HIS A 223 26.14 16.80 -14.16
CA HIS A 223 27.52 16.80 -13.63
C HIS A 223 28.02 15.41 -13.24
N TYR A 224 27.14 14.54 -12.74
CA TYR A 224 27.48 13.16 -12.40
C TYR A 224 26.29 12.26 -12.70
N ALA A 225 26.57 11.02 -13.11
CA ALA A 225 25.55 10.02 -13.42
C ALA A 225 25.93 8.65 -12.84
N PHE A 226 24.92 7.89 -12.45
CA PHE A 226 25.01 6.54 -11.92
C PHE A 226 23.86 5.73 -12.53
N GLN A 227 24.09 4.44 -12.81
CA GLN A 227 23.04 3.55 -13.29
C GLN A 227 22.88 2.34 -12.40
N HIS A 228 21.63 1.94 -12.19
CA HIS A 228 21.30 0.65 -11.61
C HIS A 228 20.26 -0.12 -12.43
N GLN A 229 20.29 -1.44 -12.22
CA GLN A 229 19.24 -2.38 -12.62
C GLN A 229 18.52 -2.90 -11.38
N ARG A 230 17.20 -2.99 -11.47
CA ARG A 230 16.34 -3.61 -10.46
C ARG A 230 16.28 -5.10 -10.73
N LEU A 231 16.82 -5.88 -9.80
CA LEU A 231 16.84 -7.34 -9.90
C LEU A 231 15.53 -7.91 -9.36
N HIS A 232 15.08 -7.42 -8.20
CA HIS A 232 13.82 -7.78 -7.58
C HIS A 232 12.97 -6.54 -7.30
N GLU A 233 11.66 -6.65 -7.53
CA GLU A 233 10.66 -5.62 -7.27
C GLU A 233 9.54 -6.17 -6.38
N MET A 234 9.01 -5.33 -5.49
CA MET A 234 7.86 -5.66 -4.66
C MET A 234 6.76 -4.59 -4.78
N PRO A 235 5.51 -4.99 -5.10
CA PRO A 235 5.05 -6.36 -5.40
C PRO A 235 5.67 -6.96 -6.69
N LEU A 236 5.57 -8.28 -6.86
CA LEU A 236 6.14 -9.01 -8.01
C LEU A 236 5.64 -8.48 -9.37
N THR A 237 4.45 -7.87 -9.40
CA THR A 237 3.85 -7.29 -10.62
C THR A 237 4.48 -5.96 -11.05
N GLY A 238 5.43 -5.43 -10.29
CA GLY A 238 6.09 -4.14 -10.54
C GLY A 238 5.86 -3.17 -9.38
N GLY A 239 6.95 -2.70 -8.79
CA GLY A 239 6.93 -1.84 -7.60
C GLY A 239 8.31 -1.36 -7.20
N GLY A 240 8.50 -1.04 -5.92
CA GLY A 240 9.79 -0.59 -5.41
C GLY A 240 10.83 -1.70 -5.43
N SER A 241 12.09 -1.37 -5.74
CA SER A 241 13.16 -2.37 -5.77
C SER A 241 13.53 -2.89 -4.37
N SER A 242 13.43 -4.21 -4.19
CA SER A 242 13.91 -4.90 -2.99
C SER A 242 15.37 -5.36 -3.12
N TYR A 243 15.82 -5.63 -4.34
CA TYR A 243 17.20 -5.99 -4.66
C TYR A 243 17.63 -5.33 -5.98
N ARG A 244 18.81 -4.70 -5.98
CA ARG A 244 19.32 -3.96 -7.14
C ARG A 244 20.84 -4.05 -7.26
N MET A 245 21.33 -3.75 -8.46
CA MET A 245 22.75 -3.82 -8.80
C MET A 245 23.21 -2.58 -9.57
N SER A 246 24.40 -2.07 -9.28
CA SER A 246 25.04 -1.03 -10.10
C SER A 246 25.54 -1.61 -11.42
N THR A 247 25.25 -0.93 -12.53
CA THR A 247 25.60 -1.39 -13.88
C THR A 247 26.43 -0.34 -14.62
N GLU A 248 26.94 -0.68 -15.79
CA GLU A 248 27.49 0.34 -16.70
C GLU A 248 26.39 1.34 -17.13
N ILE A 249 26.80 2.56 -17.45
CA ILE A 249 25.88 3.57 -17.97
C ILE A 249 25.58 3.27 -19.43
N ASP A 250 24.32 2.97 -19.71
CA ASP A 250 23.78 2.87 -21.06
C ASP A 250 23.68 4.28 -21.67
N GLN A 251 24.30 4.47 -22.83
CA GLN A 251 24.35 5.77 -23.49
C GLN A 251 22.97 6.22 -23.98
N GLU A 252 22.09 5.32 -24.39
CA GLU A 252 20.73 5.67 -24.82
C GLU A 252 19.96 6.29 -23.66
N LEU A 253 19.99 5.63 -22.49
CA LEU A 253 19.34 6.10 -21.27
C LEU A 253 19.94 7.43 -20.78
N LEU A 254 21.26 7.57 -20.81
CA LEU A 254 21.93 8.79 -20.39
C LEU A 254 21.57 9.98 -21.30
N GLN A 255 21.55 9.79 -22.62
CA GLN A 255 21.21 10.88 -23.54
C GLN A 255 19.74 11.28 -23.45
N ALA A 256 18.82 10.31 -23.30
CA ALA A 256 17.41 10.59 -23.02
C ALA A 256 17.26 11.40 -21.73
N SER A 257 17.94 10.98 -20.65
CA SER A 257 17.95 11.67 -19.37
C SER A 257 18.48 13.10 -19.50
N LYS A 258 19.60 13.31 -20.21
CA LYS A 258 20.18 14.64 -20.44
C LYS A 258 19.22 15.58 -21.18
N ARG A 259 18.45 15.11 -22.15
CA ARG A 259 17.45 15.94 -22.85
C ARG A 259 16.36 16.43 -21.90
N LEU A 260 15.80 15.52 -21.08
CA LEU A 260 14.77 15.85 -20.09
C LEU A 260 15.28 16.86 -19.05
N ILE A 261 16.45 16.59 -18.46
CA ILE A 261 17.09 17.45 -17.45
C ILE A 261 17.40 18.84 -18.01
N LYS A 262 17.87 18.91 -19.26
CA LYS A 262 18.09 20.19 -19.94
C LYS A 262 16.79 20.95 -20.17
N ALA A 263 15.73 20.29 -20.64
CA ALA A 263 14.45 20.92 -20.91
C ALA A 263 13.77 21.48 -19.64
N LEU A 264 14.02 20.83 -18.48
CA LEU A 264 13.56 21.29 -17.17
C LEU A 264 14.40 22.42 -16.57
N SER A 265 15.56 22.76 -17.18
CA SER A 265 16.60 23.57 -16.52
C SER A 265 16.91 23.05 -15.10
N TRP A 266 16.95 21.72 -14.95
CA TRP A 266 16.93 21.07 -13.64
C TRP A 266 18.15 21.42 -12.77
N GLN A 267 17.90 21.60 -11.48
CA GLN A 267 18.92 21.80 -10.45
C GLN A 267 18.72 20.80 -9.31
N GLY A 268 19.81 20.17 -8.87
CA GLY A 268 19.81 19.19 -7.79
C GLY A 268 19.80 17.75 -8.29
N VAL A 269 19.39 16.84 -7.42
CA VAL A 269 19.39 15.39 -7.71
C VAL A 269 18.09 14.94 -8.37
N ALA A 270 18.19 13.95 -9.26
CA ALA A 270 17.03 13.27 -9.82
C ALA A 270 17.36 11.82 -10.18
N MET A 271 16.34 10.98 -10.26
CA MET A 271 16.44 9.66 -10.88
C MET A 271 15.41 9.54 -12.00
N VAL A 272 15.91 9.31 -13.21
CA VAL A 272 15.09 9.03 -14.40
C VAL A 272 14.89 7.52 -14.49
N GLU A 273 13.65 7.07 -14.41
CA GLU A 273 13.30 5.66 -14.45
C GLU A 273 12.94 5.19 -15.85
N PHE A 274 13.47 4.03 -16.22
CA PHE A 274 13.19 3.35 -17.47
C PHE A 274 12.81 1.90 -17.22
N LYS A 275 12.08 1.32 -18.17
CA LYS A 275 11.82 -0.11 -18.24
C LYS A 275 12.17 -0.61 -19.62
N LYS A 276 13.01 -1.65 -19.71
CA LYS A 276 13.35 -2.30 -20.97
C LYS A 276 12.27 -3.30 -21.32
N ASN A 277 11.53 -3.04 -22.40
CA ASN A 277 10.53 -3.96 -22.91
C ASN A 277 11.24 -5.18 -23.51
N LEU A 278 10.93 -6.39 -23.02
CA LEU A 278 11.63 -7.61 -23.44
C LEU A 278 11.26 -8.08 -24.85
N ASP A 279 10.06 -7.76 -25.32
CA ASP A 279 9.58 -8.18 -26.65
C ASP A 279 10.21 -7.34 -27.76
N THR A 280 10.38 -6.04 -27.51
CA THR A 280 10.90 -5.08 -28.49
C THR A 280 12.37 -4.70 -28.26
N GLY A 281 12.91 -5.01 -27.09
CA GLY A 281 14.25 -4.60 -26.66
C GLY A 281 14.41 -3.11 -26.33
N ARG A 282 13.36 -2.30 -26.51
CA ARG A 282 13.41 -0.83 -26.36
C ARG A 282 13.31 -0.40 -24.90
N TYR A 283 14.04 0.66 -24.55
CA TYR A 283 13.84 1.35 -23.27
C TYR A 283 12.63 2.28 -23.35
N ILE A 284 11.78 2.21 -22.34
CA ILE A 284 10.57 3.00 -22.21
C ILE A 284 10.69 3.84 -20.94
N PHE A 285 10.49 5.15 -21.04
CA PHE A 285 10.48 6.05 -19.89
C PHE A 285 9.28 5.78 -18.98
N ILE A 286 9.51 5.82 -17.66
CA ILE A 286 8.50 5.59 -16.64
C ILE A 286 8.15 6.88 -15.91
N GLU A 287 9.13 7.53 -15.28
CA GLU A 287 8.97 8.78 -14.53
C GLU A 287 10.32 9.43 -14.18
N ILE A 288 10.29 10.66 -13.67
CA ILE A 288 11.44 11.30 -12.99
C ILE A 288 11.12 11.45 -11.52
N ASN A 289 11.98 10.91 -10.66
CA ASN A 289 11.96 11.16 -9.24
C ASN A 289 12.78 12.43 -8.94
N GLY A 290 12.12 13.56 -8.72
CA GLY A 290 12.75 14.85 -8.42
C GLY A 290 13.34 15.01 -7.02
N ARG A 291 13.81 13.91 -6.41
CA ARG A 291 14.34 13.81 -5.05
C ARG A 291 15.19 12.55 -4.88
N PHE A 292 15.74 12.36 -3.68
CA PHE A 292 16.48 11.13 -3.36
C PHE A 292 15.59 9.88 -3.47
N TRP A 293 16.14 8.84 -4.09
CA TRP A 293 15.42 7.63 -4.46
C TRP A 293 15.63 6.49 -3.47
N GLY A 294 14.77 5.48 -3.53
CA GLY A 294 14.83 4.31 -2.67
C GLY A 294 16.15 3.53 -2.80
N SER A 295 16.74 3.50 -4.01
CA SER A 295 18.04 2.87 -4.30
C SER A 295 19.26 3.70 -3.91
N LEU A 296 19.13 4.85 -3.22
CA LEU A 296 20.29 5.65 -2.79
C LEU A 296 21.36 4.86 -2.00
N PRO A 297 20.99 3.90 -1.12
CA PRO A 297 21.99 3.04 -0.48
C PRO A 297 22.87 2.26 -1.46
N LEU A 298 22.37 1.91 -2.65
CA LEU A 298 23.17 1.30 -3.71
C LEU A 298 24.18 2.30 -4.28
N ALA A 299 23.75 3.50 -4.65
CA ALA A 299 24.63 4.52 -5.23
C ALA A 299 25.79 4.84 -4.26
N THR A 300 25.47 5.11 -2.99
CA THR A 300 26.47 5.38 -1.95
C THR A 300 27.38 4.18 -1.68
N ALA A 301 26.85 2.95 -1.63
CA ALA A 301 27.68 1.75 -1.52
C ALA A 301 28.61 1.58 -2.73
N ALA A 302 28.17 1.91 -3.94
CA ALA A 302 28.98 1.87 -5.14
C ALA A 302 30.05 2.98 -5.19
N GLY A 303 29.93 4.03 -4.38
CA GLY A 303 30.84 5.18 -4.34
C GLY A 303 30.30 6.45 -5.00
N ALA A 304 29.08 6.40 -5.56
CA ALA A 304 28.35 7.56 -6.07
C ALA A 304 27.68 8.30 -4.90
N ASP A 305 28.42 9.21 -4.25
CA ASP A 305 27.99 9.93 -3.04
C ASP A 305 27.13 11.16 -3.37
N PHE A 306 25.93 10.96 -3.92
CA PHE A 306 24.99 12.03 -4.24
C PHE A 306 24.65 12.98 -3.07
N PRO A 307 24.54 12.54 -1.80
CA PRO A 307 24.35 13.45 -0.68
C PRO A 307 25.50 14.45 -0.55
N TRP A 308 26.76 13.99 -0.68
CA TRP A 308 27.92 14.88 -0.70
C TRP A 308 27.91 15.82 -1.92
N LEU A 309 27.54 15.30 -3.10
CA LEU A 309 27.45 16.10 -4.31
C LEU A 309 26.46 17.25 -4.18
N LEU A 310 25.25 16.96 -3.66
CA LEU A 310 24.21 17.95 -3.43
C LEU A 310 24.61 18.94 -2.35
N TYR A 311 25.27 18.48 -1.28
CA TYR A 311 25.78 19.36 -0.24
C TYR A 311 26.79 20.38 -0.78
N GLY A 312 27.73 19.94 -1.62
CA GLY A 312 28.68 20.84 -2.29
C GLY A 312 27.97 21.86 -3.19
N LEU A 313 26.96 21.44 -3.95
CA LEU A 313 26.18 22.34 -4.79
C LEU A 313 25.56 23.50 -3.99
N TYR A 314 24.98 23.21 -2.82
CA TYR A 314 24.32 24.24 -1.99
C TYR A 314 25.27 25.07 -1.13
N THR A 315 26.43 24.53 -0.77
CA THR A 315 27.39 25.24 0.11
C THR A 315 28.49 25.97 -0.65
N GLN A 316 28.85 25.48 -1.84
CA GLN A 316 29.96 25.98 -2.66
C GLN A 316 29.50 26.51 -4.02
N GLY A 317 28.22 26.30 -4.39
CA GLY A 317 27.68 26.69 -5.70
C GLY A 317 28.16 25.78 -6.84
N ALA A 318 28.86 24.68 -6.56
CA ALA A 318 29.41 23.75 -7.54
C ALA A 318 29.31 22.30 -7.05
N VAL A 319 29.14 21.37 -8.00
CA VAL A 319 29.14 19.93 -7.71
C VAL A 319 30.59 19.48 -7.51
N PRO A 320 30.95 18.91 -6.35
CA PRO A 320 32.28 18.36 -6.10
C PRO A 320 32.64 17.23 -7.07
N ASP A 321 33.91 17.13 -7.46
CA ASP A 321 34.40 15.99 -8.20
C ASP A 321 34.54 14.76 -7.29
N ILE A 322 34.02 13.63 -7.74
CA ILE A 322 34.19 12.33 -7.08
C ILE A 322 34.63 11.29 -8.10
N PRO A 323 35.30 10.20 -7.67
CA PRO A 323 35.67 9.11 -8.56
C PRO A 323 34.46 8.42 -9.22
N ASP A 324 34.77 7.66 -10.26
CA ASP A 324 33.86 6.70 -10.87
C ASP A 324 33.33 5.68 -9.85
N TYR A 325 32.06 5.33 -9.99
CA TYR A 325 31.44 4.34 -9.11
C TYR A 325 31.82 2.90 -9.48
N ARG A 326 31.71 2.00 -8.50
CA ARG A 326 31.99 0.57 -8.66
C ARG A 326 30.79 -0.15 -9.27
N ARG A 327 31.03 -0.97 -10.30
CA ARG A 327 30.01 -1.78 -10.99
C ARG A 327 29.88 -3.19 -10.40
N GLY A 328 28.68 -3.76 -10.55
CA GLY A 328 28.32 -5.04 -9.97
C GLY A 328 28.17 -5.03 -8.44
N VAL A 329 28.07 -3.84 -7.83
CA VAL A 329 27.71 -3.71 -6.42
C VAL A 329 26.23 -4.00 -6.28
N LYS A 330 25.88 -4.86 -5.33
CA LYS A 330 24.53 -5.37 -5.12
C LYS A 330 24.03 -4.91 -3.75
N VAL A 331 22.82 -4.37 -3.67
CA VAL A 331 22.25 -3.91 -2.40
C VAL A 331 20.81 -4.37 -2.24
N ARG A 332 20.50 -4.84 -1.03
CA ARG A 332 19.19 -5.40 -0.67
C ARG A 332 18.51 -4.62 0.44
N LYS A 333 17.23 -4.32 0.24
CA LYS A 333 16.32 -3.91 1.31
C LYS A 333 15.77 -5.16 1.98
N LEU A 334 16.41 -5.58 3.07
CA LEU A 334 16.18 -6.88 3.71
C LEU A 334 14.69 -7.18 3.96
N SER A 335 13.94 -6.22 4.51
CA SER A 335 12.51 -6.39 4.78
C SER A 335 11.67 -6.66 3.53
N ALA A 336 11.88 -5.88 2.47
CA ALA A 336 11.16 -6.01 1.21
C ALA A 336 11.55 -7.29 0.49
N ASP A 337 12.82 -7.68 0.55
CA ASP A 337 13.31 -8.84 -0.19
C ASP A 337 12.97 -10.18 0.46
N LEU A 338 12.86 -10.21 1.80
CA LEU A 338 12.22 -11.34 2.48
C LEU A 338 10.75 -11.50 2.05
N GLY A 339 10.04 -10.37 1.87
CA GLY A 339 8.68 -10.35 1.33
C GLY A 339 8.63 -10.86 -0.12
N TRP A 340 9.61 -10.50 -0.94
CA TRP A 340 9.78 -11.03 -2.29
C TRP A 340 9.98 -12.54 -2.29
N LEU A 341 10.88 -13.06 -1.45
CA LEU A 341 11.12 -14.50 -1.34
C LEU A 341 9.85 -15.25 -0.91
N GLU A 342 9.11 -14.71 0.05
CA GLU A 342 7.82 -15.27 0.48
C GLU A 342 6.80 -15.29 -0.67
N ALA A 343 6.69 -14.18 -1.43
CA ALA A 343 5.79 -14.08 -2.57
C ALA A 343 6.16 -15.08 -3.69
N VAL A 344 7.45 -15.25 -3.98
CA VAL A 344 7.94 -16.26 -4.94
C VAL A 344 7.59 -17.68 -4.47
N ILE A 345 7.83 -18.00 -3.20
CA ILE A 345 7.53 -19.33 -2.65
C ILE A 345 6.03 -19.64 -2.70
N ARG A 346 5.18 -18.64 -2.46
CA ARG A 346 3.71 -18.75 -2.48
C ARG A 346 3.08 -18.60 -3.87
N LYS A 347 3.86 -18.17 -4.86
CA LYS A 347 3.35 -17.73 -6.17
C LYS A 347 2.31 -16.61 -6.05
N ASP A 348 2.56 -15.67 -5.14
CA ASP A 348 1.67 -14.56 -4.78
C ASP A 348 1.81 -13.39 -5.76
N ALA A 349 1.44 -13.64 -7.02
CA ALA A 349 1.36 -12.64 -8.07
C ALA A 349 0.38 -13.10 -9.15
N ASP A 350 -0.20 -12.13 -9.87
CA ASP A 350 -0.93 -12.43 -11.09
C ASP A 350 0.04 -12.91 -12.18
N GLN A 351 0.02 -14.22 -12.45
CA GLN A 351 0.89 -14.85 -13.45
C GLN A 351 0.58 -14.43 -14.89
N ARG A 352 -0.54 -13.70 -15.11
CA ARG A 352 -0.83 -13.05 -16.40
C ARG A 352 0.03 -11.80 -16.63
N LEU A 353 0.56 -11.22 -15.54
CA LEU A 353 1.37 -10.00 -15.56
C LEU A 353 2.86 -10.32 -15.46
N VAL A 354 3.25 -11.27 -14.61
CA VAL A 354 4.67 -11.53 -14.34
C VAL A 354 5.03 -13.01 -14.40
N SER A 355 6.20 -13.30 -14.97
CA SER A 355 6.85 -14.60 -14.82
C SER A 355 7.51 -14.68 -13.44
N ILE A 356 6.94 -15.51 -12.56
CA ILE A 356 7.48 -15.71 -11.20
C ILE A 356 8.74 -16.57 -11.28
N PRO A 357 9.88 -16.15 -10.68
CA PRO A 357 11.09 -16.94 -10.64
C PRO A 357 10.91 -18.31 -9.97
N THR A 358 11.74 -19.27 -10.35
CA THR A 358 11.79 -20.57 -9.69
C THR A 358 12.42 -20.47 -8.31
N LYS A 359 12.09 -21.42 -7.41
CA LYS A 359 12.72 -21.50 -6.08
C LYS A 359 14.25 -21.63 -6.15
N LYS A 360 14.77 -22.28 -7.19
CA LYS A 360 16.22 -22.44 -7.41
C LYS A 360 16.87 -21.10 -7.78
N GLN A 361 16.24 -20.30 -8.64
CA GLN A 361 16.70 -18.95 -8.97
C GLN A 361 16.68 -18.06 -7.73
N ALA A 362 15.55 -18.04 -7.00
CA ALA A 362 15.43 -17.27 -5.76
C ALA A 362 16.51 -17.66 -4.74
N LEU A 363 16.82 -18.96 -4.57
CA LEU A 363 17.90 -19.39 -3.69
C LEU A 363 19.28 -18.92 -4.18
N ALA A 364 19.54 -19.00 -5.49
CA ALA A 364 20.80 -18.53 -6.06
C ALA A 364 21.00 -17.02 -5.83
N ASP A 365 19.97 -16.19 -6.02
CA ASP A 365 20.02 -14.76 -5.75
C ASP A 365 20.26 -14.44 -4.27
N TRP A 366 19.83 -15.32 -3.37
CA TRP A 366 20.07 -15.18 -1.92
C TRP A 366 21.50 -15.56 -1.51
N LEU A 367 22.17 -16.44 -2.25
CA LEU A 367 23.58 -16.75 -2.03
C LEU A 367 24.50 -15.56 -2.31
N ASP A 368 24.05 -14.56 -3.07
CA ASP A 368 24.80 -13.32 -3.30
C ASP A 368 25.12 -12.56 -2.01
N ILE A 369 24.41 -12.80 -0.90
CA ILE A 369 24.69 -12.17 0.41
C ILE A 369 26.11 -12.47 0.89
N PHE A 370 26.68 -13.60 0.48
CA PHE A 370 28.05 -13.99 0.84
C PHE A 370 29.12 -13.38 -0.07
N THR A 371 28.73 -12.60 -1.08
CA THR A 371 29.69 -11.94 -1.97
C THR A 371 30.21 -10.64 -1.36
N PRO A 372 31.50 -10.28 -1.56
CA PRO A 372 32.07 -9.06 -1.01
C PRO A 372 31.50 -7.77 -1.64
N LYS A 373 30.76 -7.89 -2.74
CA LYS A 373 30.09 -6.78 -3.42
C LYS A 373 28.64 -6.57 -2.96
N HIS A 374 28.16 -7.36 -1.99
CA HIS A 374 26.81 -7.26 -1.47
C HIS A 374 26.74 -6.38 -0.22
N TYR A 375 25.74 -5.51 -0.16
CA TYR A 375 25.43 -4.67 1.01
C TYR A 375 23.92 -4.67 1.29
N PHE A 376 23.54 -4.02 2.39
CA PHE A 376 22.15 -3.83 2.77
C PHE A 376 21.85 -2.34 2.96
N ASP A 377 20.57 -1.98 2.83
CA ASP A 377 20.13 -0.58 3.01
C ASP A 377 20.39 -0.08 4.44
N ALA A 378 20.14 -0.91 5.44
CA ALA A 378 20.22 -0.53 6.85
C ALA A 378 21.48 -1.11 7.53
N GLN A 379 21.81 -2.39 7.31
CA GLN A 379 22.87 -3.08 8.02
C GLN A 379 24.26 -2.64 7.54
N SER A 380 25.05 -2.06 8.44
CA SER A 380 26.41 -1.59 8.16
C SER A 380 27.31 -1.78 9.38
N LEU A 381 28.53 -2.30 9.17
CA LEU A 381 29.52 -2.45 10.23
C LEU A 381 30.05 -1.11 10.75
N SER A 382 30.05 -0.06 9.91
CA SER A 382 30.48 1.28 10.34
C SER A 382 29.45 1.98 11.24
N ASP A 383 28.20 1.48 11.26
CA ASP A 383 27.06 2.09 11.94
C ASP A 383 26.01 1.01 12.28
N ILE A 384 26.33 0.22 13.30
CA ILE A 384 25.65 -1.05 13.61
C ILE A 384 24.23 -0.86 14.15
N LYS A 385 24.01 0.18 14.99
CA LYS A 385 22.76 0.35 15.75
C LYS A 385 21.52 0.43 14.84
N PRO A 386 21.47 1.24 13.76
CA PRO A 386 20.32 1.24 12.85
C PRO A 386 20.03 -0.13 12.22
N GLY A 387 21.07 -0.86 11.82
CA GLY A 387 20.94 -2.19 11.22
C GLY A 387 20.32 -3.22 12.17
N TRP A 388 20.71 -3.17 13.45
CA TRP A 388 20.12 -4.01 14.49
C TRP A 388 18.66 -3.64 14.77
N ILE A 389 18.34 -2.35 14.85
CA ILE A 389 16.97 -1.88 15.05
C ILE A 389 16.06 -2.30 13.90
N ASP A 390 16.53 -2.17 12.65
CA ASP A 390 15.81 -2.63 11.45
C ASP A 390 15.53 -4.13 11.53
N PHE A 391 16.55 -4.93 11.86
CA PHE A 391 16.41 -6.39 12.01
C PHE A 391 15.37 -6.78 13.08
N VAL A 392 15.41 -6.14 14.25
CA VAL A 392 14.42 -6.37 15.32
C VAL A 392 13.01 -5.97 14.86
N ARG A 393 12.85 -4.87 14.11
CA ARG A 393 11.56 -4.45 13.56
C ARG A 393 11.02 -5.47 12.56
N ILE A 394 11.88 -6.01 11.70
CA ILE A 394 11.53 -7.08 10.76
C ILE A 394 11.00 -8.29 11.55
N ILE A 395 11.76 -8.81 12.52
CA ILE A 395 11.32 -9.96 13.33
C ILE A 395 9.97 -9.69 14.01
N LYS A 396 9.81 -8.52 14.65
CA LYS A 396 8.54 -8.15 15.30
C LYS A 396 7.37 -8.10 14.33
N SER A 397 7.58 -7.58 13.12
CA SER A 397 6.55 -7.54 12.08
C SER A 397 6.12 -8.94 11.65
N TYR A 398 7.09 -9.83 11.39
CA TYR A 398 6.83 -11.23 11.06
C TYR A 398 6.12 -11.96 12.20
N TRP A 399 6.59 -11.78 13.44
CA TRP A 399 5.97 -12.38 14.61
C TRP A 399 4.53 -11.91 14.78
N LYS A 400 4.27 -10.60 14.67
CA LYS A 400 2.91 -10.04 14.76
C LYS A 400 1.97 -10.64 13.72
N ARG A 401 2.44 -10.81 12.48
CA ARG A 401 1.68 -11.44 11.40
C ARG A 401 1.35 -12.90 11.72
N VAL A 402 2.36 -13.67 12.14
CA VAL A 402 2.19 -15.09 12.48
C VAL A 402 1.30 -15.27 13.72
N SER A 403 1.53 -14.49 14.78
CA SER A 403 0.70 -14.53 15.99
C SER A 403 -0.73 -14.10 15.72
N GLY A 404 -0.95 -13.17 14.78
CA GLY A 404 -2.30 -12.79 14.33
C GLY A 404 -3.05 -13.96 13.72
N ILE A 405 -2.40 -14.74 12.85
CA ILE A 405 -2.99 -15.96 12.26
C ILE A 405 -3.32 -17.00 13.34
N PHE A 406 -2.43 -17.21 14.31
CA PHE A 406 -2.70 -18.15 15.42
C PHE A 406 -3.81 -17.65 16.34
N ALA A 407 -3.87 -16.36 16.62
CA ALA A 407 -4.93 -15.75 17.41
C ALA A 407 -6.29 -15.92 16.71
N GLU A 408 -6.36 -15.63 15.40
CA GLU A 408 -7.57 -15.81 14.58
C GLU A 408 -8.00 -17.29 14.53
N LYS A 409 -7.05 -18.22 14.34
CA LYS A 409 -7.35 -19.67 14.41
C LYS A 409 -7.85 -20.10 15.78
N ARG A 410 -7.25 -19.61 16.87
CA ARG A 410 -7.66 -19.92 18.24
C ARG A 410 -9.04 -19.34 18.55
N GLU A 411 -9.30 -18.12 18.12
CA GLU A 411 -10.61 -17.46 18.26
C GLU A 411 -11.68 -18.24 17.48
N ARG A 412 -11.40 -18.60 16.22
CA ARG A 412 -12.29 -19.46 15.41
C ARG A 412 -12.54 -20.82 16.07
N ALA A 413 -11.50 -21.48 16.56
CA ALA A 413 -11.65 -22.76 17.28
C ALA A 413 -12.48 -22.61 18.56
N ALA A 414 -12.29 -21.53 19.32
CA ALA A 414 -13.08 -21.24 20.51
C ALA A 414 -14.55 -20.98 20.15
N ILE A 415 -14.85 -20.26 19.07
CA ILE A 415 -16.22 -20.04 18.57
C ILE A 415 -16.89 -21.35 18.14
N LEU A 416 -16.15 -22.21 17.43
CA LEU A 416 -16.63 -23.53 17.02
C LEU A 416 -16.89 -24.45 18.23
N ALA A 417 -16.01 -24.42 19.23
CA ALA A 417 -16.19 -25.20 20.47
C ALA A 417 -17.35 -24.67 21.33
N ALA A 418 -17.50 -23.35 21.41
CA ALA A 418 -18.58 -22.64 22.09
C ALA A 418 -19.97 -22.96 21.52
N SER A 419 -20.04 -23.43 20.28
CA SER A 419 -21.25 -23.90 19.60
C SER A 419 -21.45 -25.40 19.86
N SER A 420 -21.70 -25.78 21.12
CA SER A 420 -21.88 -27.17 21.57
C SER A 420 -23.36 -27.56 21.70
N PRO A 421 -23.71 -28.86 21.55
CA PRO A 421 -25.09 -29.34 21.69
C PRO A 421 -25.79 -28.89 22.98
N GLU A 422 -25.09 -28.88 24.11
CA GLU A 422 -25.65 -28.50 25.42
C GLU A 422 -26.06 -27.03 25.44
N ARG A 423 -25.28 -26.17 24.79
CA ARG A 423 -25.56 -24.73 24.74
C ARG A 423 -26.72 -24.41 23.81
N TYR A 424 -26.89 -25.17 22.73
CA TYR A 424 -28.08 -25.07 21.88
C TYR A 424 -29.33 -25.45 22.67
N GLN A 425 -29.32 -26.56 23.41
CA GLN A 425 -30.43 -26.98 24.27
C GLN A 425 -30.76 -25.97 25.37
N GLN A 426 -29.74 -25.34 25.98
CA GLN A 426 -29.95 -24.35 27.03
C GLN A 426 -30.63 -23.05 26.53
N LEU A 427 -30.34 -22.64 25.30
CA LEU A 427 -30.81 -21.37 24.73
C LEU A 427 -32.06 -21.51 23.87
N LEU A 428 -32.34 -22.69 23.32
CA LEU A 428 -33.52 -22.99 22.50
C LEU A 428 -34.64 -23.52 23.40
N THR A 429 -35.34 -22.62 24.07
CA THR A 429 -36.54 -22.93 24.84
C THR A 429 -37.80 -22.72 24.01
N PRO A 430 -38.95 -23.29 24.43
CA PRO A 430 -40.23 -23.08 23.75
C PRO A 430 -40.62 -21.63 23.56
N ASP A 431 -40.16 -20.65 24.33
CA ASP A 431 -40.50 -19.21 24.18
C ASP A 431 -39.32 -18.35 23.65
N ALA A 432 -38.26 -18.99 23.14
CA ALA A 432 -37.02 -18.28 22.82
C ALA A 432 -37.19 -17.23 21.71
N ARG A 433 -36.59 -16.05 21.92
CA ARG A 433 -36.46 -15.01 20.88
C ARG A 433 -35.17 -15.21 20.09
N VAL A 434 -35.30 -15.68 18.86
CA VAL A 434 -34.19 -16.05 17.99
C VAL A 434 -33.94 -14.94 16.95
N LEU A 435 -32.70 -14.43 16.91
CA LEU A 435 -32.25 -13.50 15.87
C LEU A 435 -31.30 -14.20 14.90
N LEU A 436 -31.69 -14.27 13.62
CA LEU A 436 -30.90 -14.87 12.54
C LEU A 436 -30.12 -13.78 11.80
N VAL A 437 -28.79 -13.88 11.77
CA VAL A 437 -27.91 -12.84 11.23
C VAL A 437 -26.99 -13.41 10.15
N CYS A 438 -26.86 -12.71 9.03
CA CYS A 438 -25.78 -12.94 8.06
C CYS A 438 -25.27 -11.60 7.50
N TYR A 439 -24.32 -11.59 6.58
CA TYR A 439 -23.83 -10.31 6.03
C TYR A 439 -24.94 -9.52 5.33
N GLY A 440 -25.58 -10.11 4.31
CA GLY A 440 -26.51 -9.39 3.44
C GLY A 440 -27.97 -9.39 3.89
N ASN A 441 -28.43 -10.35 4.70
CA ASN A 441 -29.86 -10.61 4.99
C ASN A 441 -30.76 -10.67 3.73
N ILE A 442 -30.24 -11.27 2.66
CA ILE A 442 -30.98 -11.53 1.41
C ILE A 442 -30.85 -13.00 0.94
N ASN A 443 -29.96 -13.78 1.56
CA ASN A 443 -29.70 -15.18 1.22
C ASN A 443 -29.91 -16.05 2.47
N ARG A 444 -28.85 -16.18 3.30
CA ARG A 444 -28.79 -17.14 4.41
C ARG A 444 -29.79 -16.86 5.54
N SER A 445 -29.68 -15.72 6.23
CA SER A 445 -30.60 -15.40 7.34
C SER A 445 -32.03 -15.11 6.87
N ALA A 446 -32.19 -14.67 5.61
CA ALA A 446 -33.49 -14.49 4.98
C ALA A 446 -34.21 -15.83 4.77
N LEU A 447 -33.52 -16.81 4.16
CA LEU A 447 -34.06 -18.16 3.99
C LEU A 447 -34.37 -18.80 5.34
N ALA A 448 -33.44 -18.73 6.29
CA ALA A 448 -33.62 -19.30 7.63
C ALA A 448 -34.86 -18.74 8.33
N HIS A 449 -35.13 -17.44 8.18
CA HIS A 449 -36.30 -16.78 8.74
C HIS A 449 -37.60 -17.27 8.10
N CYS A 450 -37.63 -17.35 6.77
CA CYS A 450 -38.80 -17.83 6.04
C CYS A 450 -39.12 -19.30 6.36
N LEU A 451 -38.09 -20.16 6.44
CA LEU A 451 -38.24 -21.55 6.87
C LEU A 451 -38.74 -21.65 8.32
N ALA A 452 -38.17 -20.87 9.24
CA ALA A 452 -38.54 -20.92 10.65
C ALA A 452 -40.03 -20.55 10.84
N ASN A 453 -40.48 -19.46 10.23
CA ASN A 453 -41.89 -19.05 10.30
C ASN A 453 -42.84 -20.02 9.58
N HIS A 454 -42.35 -20.77 8.59
CA HIS A 454 -43.15 -21.79 7.90
C HIS A 454 -43.31 -23.07 8.74
N LEU A 455 -42.22 -23.52 9.37
CA LEU A 455 -42.19 -24.76 10.17
C LEU A 455 -42.78 -24.58 11.58
N MET A 456 -42.70 -23.37 12.13
CA MET A 456 -43.17 -23.03 13.49
C MET A 456 -44.15 -21.85 13.44
N PRO A 457 -45.38 -22.04 12.92
CA PRO A 457 -46.37 -20.96 12.78
C PRO A 457 -47.12 -20.59 14.07
N GLU A 458 -47.06 -21.43 15.12
CA GLU A 458 -47.65 -21.22 16.45
C GLU A 458 -46.59 -20.69 17.45
N LYS A 459 -47.02 -20.06 18.56
CA LYS A 459 -46.19 -19.31 19.53
C LYS A 459 -45.23 -20.16 20.39
N THR A 460 -44.51 -21.12 19.80
CA THR A 460 -43.29 -21.64 20.41
C THR A 460 -42.22 -20.54 20.28
N ALA A 461 -41.24 -20.61 19.38
CA ALA A 461 -40.19 -19.58 19.34
C ALA A 461 -40.54 -18.37 18.46
N GLN A 462 -39.99 -17.18 18.79
CA GLN A 462 -40.13 -15.97 17.97
C GLN A 462 -38.88 -15.75 17.12
N PHE A 463 -39.05 -15.46 15.82
CA PHE A 463 -37.93 -15.29 14.89
C PHE A 463 -37.86 -13.87 14.31
N ARG A 464 -36.68 -13.26 14.38
CA ARG A 464 -36.30 -12.06 13.60
C ARG A 464 -35.08 -12.38 12.74
N SER A 465 -34.87 -11.61 11.68
CA SER A 465 -33.61 -11.67 10.93
C SER A 465 -33.07 -10.30 10.58
N SER A 466 -31.74 -10.22 10.47
CA SER A 466 -31.05 -8.99 10.10
C SER A 466 -29.68 -9.28 9.47
N GLY A 467 -28.99 -8.22 9.04
CA GLY A 467 -27.64 -8.32 8.51
C GLY A 467 -26.78 -7.09 8.68
N PHE A 468 -25.50 -7.23 8.37
CA PHE A 468 -24.47 -6.20 8.54
C PHE A 468 -24.40 -5.19 7.39
N HIS A 469 -25.01 -5.49 6.24
CA HIS A 469 -25.05 -4.59 5.11
C HIS A 469 -25.72 -3.25 5.50
N PRO A 470 -25.16 -2.09 5.10
CA PRO A 470 -25.63 -0.78 5.58
C PRO A 470 -27.03 -0.40 5.09
N VAL A 471 -27.49 -1.03 4.00
CA VAL A 471 -28.80 -0.77 3.38
C VAL A 471 -29.78 -1.90 3.68
N GLY A 472 -30.92 -1.56 4.29
CA GLY A 472 -32.08 -2.44 4.51
C GLY A 472 -33.10 -2.37 3.36
N GLY A 473 -34.25 -3.02 3.52
CA GLY A 473 -35.37 -2.98 2.56
C GLY A 473 -35.15 -3.75 1.25
N ARG A 474 -34.06 -4.49 1.10
CA ARG A 474 -33.76 -5.26 -0.11
C ARG A 474 -34.58 -6.56 -0.17
N PRO A 475 -35.03 -7.00 -1.36
CA PRO A 475 -35.68 -8.31 -1.50
C PRO A 475 -34.67 -9.45 -1.28
N MET A 476 -35.19 -10.66 -1.08
CA MET A 476 -34.38 -11.87 -1.14
C MET A 476 -33.68 -11.96 -2.51
N ASP A 477 -32.46 -12.48 -2.52
CA ASP A 477 -31.71 -12.74 -3.75
C ASP A 477 -32.54 -13.64 -4.69
N HIS A 478 -32.67 -13.24 -5.96
CA HIS A 478 -33.53 -13.91 -6.94
C HIS A 478 -33.27 -15.43 -7.07
N ARG A 479 -32.01 -15.88 -6.93
CA ARG A 479 -31.67 -17.31 -7.01
C ARG A 479 -32.15 -18.07 -5.78
N MET A 480 -31.95 -17.48 -4.60
CA MET A 480 -32.44 -18.07 -3.36
C MET A 480 -33.98 -18.03 -3.28
N GLN A 481 -34.58 -16.96 -3.78
CA GLN A 481 -36.03 -16.81 -3.91
C GLN A 481 -36.63 -17.92 -4.78
N ALA A 482 -36.00 -18.23 -5.93
CA ALA A 482 -36.43 -19.32 -6.80
C ALA A 482 -36.35 -20.69 -6.09
N LEU A 483 -35.26 -20.96 -5.37
CA LEU A 483 -35.11 -22.20 -4.60
C LEU A 483 -36.15 -22.31 -3.48
N ALA A 484 -36.39 -21.23 -2.73
CA ALA A 484 -37.38 -21.19 -1.66
C ALA A 484 -38.81 -21.41 -2.17
N LYS A 485 -39.19 -20.78 -3.29
CA LYS A 485 -40.49 -20.99 -3.92
C LYS A 485 -40.69 -22.43 -4.40
N ASN A 486 -39.66 -23.01 -5.02
CA ASN A 486 -39.69 -24.42 -5.42
C ASN A 486 -39.83 -25.38 -4.22
N GLY A 487 -39.38 -24.95 -3.04
CA GLY A 487 -39.58 -25.65 -1.76
C GLY A 487 -40.91 -25.36 -1.07
N GLY A 488 -41.82 -24.60 -1.69
CA GLY A 488 -43.15 -24.28 -1.13
C GLY A 488 -43.20 -23.08 -0.19
N LEU A 489 -42.13 -22.28 -0.08
CA LEU A 489 -42.07 -21.13 0.83
C LEU A 489 -42.60 -19.84 0.19
N SER A 490 -43.37 -19.08 0.96
CA SER A 490 -43.72 -17.69 0.63
C SER A 490 -42.61 -16.74 1.07
N VAL A 491 -41.98 -16.06 0.10
CA VAL A 491 -40.82 -15.18 0.33
C VAL A 491 -40.98 -13.78 -0.26
N ASP A 492 -42.06 -13.49 -0.98
CA ASP A 492 -42.24 -12.24 -1.74
C ASP A 492 -42.40 -11.00 -0.85
N ALA A 493 -42.96 -11.19 0.34
CA ALA A 493 -43.12 -10.14 1.35
C ALA A 493 -41.82 -9.87 2.14
N PHE A 494 -40.80 -10.73 2.03
CA PHE A 494 -39.58 -10.59 2.81
C PHE A 494 -38.79 -9.34 2.42
N ARG A 495 -38.30 -8.58 3.41
CA ARG A 495 -37.40 -7.45 3.22
C ARG A 495 -36.26 -7.50 4.21
N SER A 496 -35.04 -7.27 3.72
CA SER A 496 -33.83 -7.30 4.54
C SER A 496 -33.86 -6.21 5.62
N THR A 497 -33.32 -6.48 6.80
CA THR A 497 -33.20 -5.52 7.90
C THR A 497 -31.74 -5.34 8.31
N VAL A 498 -31.34 -4.11 8.65
CA VAL A 498 -29.99 -3.82 9.18
C VAL A 498 -29.97 -4.14 10.66
N ILE A 499 -28.93 -4.85 11.12
CA ILE A 499 -28.80 -5.21 12.54
C ILE A 499 -28.73 -3.95 13.43
N SER A 500 -29.53 -3.94 14.48
CA SER A 500 -29.59 -2.87 15.47
C SER A 500 -29.34 -3.37 16.90
N GLU A 501 -28.98 -2.45 17.80
CA GLU A 501 -28.81 -2.77 19.22
C GLU A 501 -30.12 -3.26 19.86
N GLU A 502 -31.25 -2.71 19.43
CA GLU A 502 -32.58 -3.13 19.86
C GLU A 502 -32.83 -4.62 19.55
N GLN A 503 -32.53 -5.05 18.33
CA GLN A 503 -32.68 -6.45 17.93
C GLN A 503 -31.76 -7.37 18.73
N VAL A 504 -30.52 -6.93 18.96
CA VAL A 504 -29.53 -7.68 19.75
C VAL A 504 -29.99 -7.81 21.20
N ASN A 505 -30.58 -6.77 21.79
CA ASN A 505 -31.12 -6.80 23.15
C ASN A 505 -32.41 -7.62 23.25
N TRP A 506 -33.24 -7.62 22.22
CA TRP A 506 -34.45 -8.42 22.14
C TRP A 506 -34.19 -9.92 22.07
N ALA A 507 -33.10 -10.37 21.45
CA ALA A 507 -32.85 -11.80 21.24
C ALA A 507 -32.39 -12.51 22.52
N ASP A 508 -32.92 -13.69 22.80
CA ASP A 508 -32.39 -14.63 23.79
C ASP A 508 -31.23 -15.46 23.20
N VAL A 509 -31.29 -15.73 21.89
CA VAL A 509 -30.22 -16.36 21.12
C VAL A 509 -30.06 -15.70 19.76
N ILE A 510 -28.81 -15.54 19.33
CA ILE A 510 -28.43 -14.97 18.04
C ILE A 510 -27.68 -16.03 17.26
N PHE A 511 -28.22 -16.45 16.13
CA PHE A 511 -27.53 -17.35 15.21
C PHE A 511 -26.89 -16.59 14.07
N VAL A 512 -25.59 -16.78 13.89
CA VAL A 512 -24.83 -16.29 12.75
C VAL A 512 -24.40 -17.46 11.85
N MET A 513 -23.93 -17.15 10.65
CA MET A 513 -23.59 -18.18 9.66
C MET A 513 -22.12 -18.61 9.71
N GLU A 514 -21.22 -17.73 10.14
CA GLU A 514 -19.76 -17.92 10.09
C GLU A 514 -19.11 -17.38 11.35
N ALA A 515 -17.95 -17.93 11.74
CA ALA A 515 -17.25 -17.52 12.96
C ALA A 515 -16.83 -16.03 12.93
N GLU A 516 -16.48 -15.50 11.77
CA GLU A 516 -16.17 -14.07 11.59
C GLU A 516 -17.34 -13.17 12.00
N GLN A 517 -18.59 -13.64 11.77
CA GLN A 517 -19.77 -12.89 12.15
C GLN A 517 -19.99 -12.88 13.67
N VAL A 518 -19.53 -13.91 14.39
CA VAL A 518 -19.49 -13.92 15.86
C VAL A 518 -18.54 -12.84 16.37
N ALA A 519 -17.32 -12.79 15.83
CA ALA A 519 -16.35 -11.75 16.20
C ALA A 519 -16.88 -10.33 15.88
N LYS A 520 -17.52 -10.16 14.72
CA LYS A 520 -18.09 -8.87 14.29
C LYS A 520 -19.23 -8.40 15.18
N ILE A 521 -20.13 -9.30 15.59
CA ILE A 521 -21.25 -8.93 16.47
C ILE A 521 -20.77 -8.69 17.91
N THR A 522 -19.82 -9.46 18.43
CA THR A 522 -19.29 -9.26 19.79
C THR A 522 -18.41 -8.02 19.89
N GLN A 523 -17.68 -7.66 18.83
CA GLN A 523 -16.95 -6.40 18.76
C GLN A 523 -17.91 -5.20 18.76
N ARG A 524 -19.00 -5.27 17.98
CA ARG A 524 -19.98 -4.18 17.87
C ARG A 524 -20.90 -4.09 19.09
N TYR A 525 -21.22 -5.22 19.72
CA TYR A 525 -22.14 -5.35 20.86
C TYR A 525 -21.52 -6.27 21.95
N PRO A 526 -20.58 -5.76 22.76
CA PRO A 526 -19.79 -6.59 23.69
C PRO A 526 -20.58 -7.42 24.70
N LYS A 527 -21.80 -6.99 25.04
CA LYS A 527 -22.65 -7.65 26.06
C LYS A 527 -23.38 -8.90 25.57
N CYS A 528 -23.37 -9.21 24.27
CA CYS A 528 -24.17 -10.31 23.70
C CYS A 528 -23.40 -11.62 23.46
N GLY A 529 -22.08 -11.68 23.71
CA GLY A 529 -21.27 -12.84 23.29
C GLY A 529 -21.68 -14.19 23.89
N ASN A 530 -22.35 -14.20 25.05
CA ASN A 530 -22.88 -15.42 25.67
C ASN A 530 -24.10 -16.01 24.94
N LYS A 531 -24.74 -15.26 24.05
CA LYS A 531 -25.92 -15.70 23.30
C LYS A 531 -25.73 -15.78 21.79
N VAL A 532 -24.50 -15.63 21.29
CA VAL A 532 -24.19 -15.74 19.85
C VAL A 532 -23.64 -17.13 19.53
N LEU A 533 -24.27 -17.83 18.61
CA LEU A 533 -23.92 -19.19 18.18
C LEU A 533 -23.93 -19.32 16.65
N LEU A 534 -23.30 -20.38 16.13
CA LEU A 534 -23.38 -20.71 14.72
C LEU A 534 -24.67 -21.47 14.40
N LEU A 535 -25.39 -21.08 13.34
CA LEU A 535 -26.63 -21.75 12.93
C LEU A 535 -26.39 -23.21 12.53
N GLY A 536 -25.36 -23.48 11.72
CA GLY A 536 -25.09 -24.82 11.20
C GLY A 536 -24.79 -25.84 12.30
N GLY A 537 -24.25 -25.38 13.44
CA GLY A 537 -23.90 -26.28 14.53
C GLY A 537 -25.10 -26.88 15.27
N VAL A 538 -26.32 -26.36 15.08
CA VAL A 538 -27.55 -26.98 15.61
C VAL A 538 -27.77 -28.38 15.00
N ALA A 539 -27.39 -28.58 13.73
CA ALA A 539 -27.53 -29.84 13.01
C ALA A 539 -26.31 -30.79 13.15
N GLY A 540 -25.23 -30.37 13.82
CA GLY A 540 -24.10 -31.22 14.21
C GLY A 540 -22.99 -31.45 13.18
N ASP A 541 -23.28 -31.46 11.87
CA ASP A 541 -22.32 -31.89 10.83
C ASP A 541 -21.34 -30.77 10.39
N GLU A 542 -21.87 -29.63 9.95
CA GLU A 542 -21.10 -28.50 9.41
C GLU A 542 -21.55 -27.21 10.11
N LYS A 543 -20.68 -26.67 10.98
CA LYS A 543 -21.08 -25.52 11.83
C LYS A 543 -21.19 -24.20 11.08
N GLU A 544 -20.36 -23.99 10.06
CA GLU A 544 -20.35 -22.75 9.27
C GLU A 544 -21.08 -22.92 7.94
N ILE A 545 -21.88 -21.91 7.58
CA ILE A 545 -22.69 -21.86 6.36
C ILE A 545 -22.12 -20.77 5.46
N MET A 546 -21.45 -21.19 4.38
CA MET A 546 -20.75 -20.29 3.45
C MET A 546 -21.69 -19.28 2.75
N ASP A 547 -21.19 -18.09 2.39
CA ASP A 547 -21.98 -17.11 1.62
C ASP A 547 -22.17 -17.53 0.15
N PRO A 548 -23.42 -17.73 -0.33
CA PRO A 548 -23.66 -18.10 -1.72
C PRO A 548 -23.61 -16.92 -2.70
N TYR A 549 -23.52 -15.67 -2.25
CA TYR A 549 -23.64 -14.50 -3.13
C TYR A 549 -22.63 -14.53 -4.30
N ASN A 550 -23.13 -14.32 -5.52
CA ASN A 550 -22.37 -14.39 -6.78
C ASN A 550 -21.64 -15.74 -7.02
N LYS A 551 -22.06 -16.83 -6.37
CA LYS A 551 -21.55 -18.19 -6.61
C LYS A 551 -22.43 -18.97 -7.58
N ALA A 552 -21.93 -20.14 -8.01
CA ALA A 552 -22.67 -21.07 -8.86
C ALA A 552 -23.93 -21.60 -8.17
N GLU A 553 -24.95 -21.98 -8.95
CA GLU A 553 -26.24 -22.47 -8.43
C GLU A 553 -26.09 -23.68 -7.48
N ALA A 554 -25.11 -24.55 -7.74
CA ALA A 554 -24.80 -25.68 -6.86
C ALA A 554 -24.50 -25.23 -5.41
N VAL A 555 -23.84 -24.09 -5.24
CA VAL A 555 -23.53 -23.50 -3.92
C VAL A 555 -24.82 -23.02 -3.24
N TYR A 556 -25.72 -22.35 -3.97
CA TYR A 556 -27.02 -21.94 -3.44
C TYR A 556 -27.84 -23.14 -2.97
N ARG A 557 -27.87 -24.24 -3.74
CA ARG A 557 -28.58 -25.48 -3.37
C ARG A 557 -27.98 -26.16 -2.14
N HIS A 558 -26.65 -26.15 -2.01
CA HIS A 558 -25.97 -26.70 -0.83
C HIS A 558 -26.29 -25.87 0.43
N VAL A 559 -26.16 -24.55 0.35
CA VAL A 559 -26.51 -23.62 1.44
C VAL A 559 -27.99 -23.75 1.84
N TYR A 560 -28.89 -23.90 0.88
CA TYR A 560 -30.32 -24.15 1.14
C TYR A 560 -30.51 -25.39 2.03
N LYS A 561 -29.91 -26.53 1.65
CA LYS A 561 -30.02 -27.79 2.40
C LYS A 561 -29.43 -27.68 3.80
N GLN A 562 -28.32 -26.98 3.98
CA GLN A 562 -27.71 -26.77 5.29
C GLN A 562 -28.65 -25.97 6.21
N ILE A 563 -29.21 -24.86 5.70
CA ILE A 563 -30.13 -24.01 6.47
C ILE A 563 -31.42 -24.77 6.80
N ASP A 564 -31.99 -25.49 5.85
CA ASP A 564 -33.18 -26.31 6.03
C ASP A 564 -33.02 -27.32 7.17
N ARG A 565 -31.91 -28.07 7.17
CA ARG A 565 -31.57 -29.00 8.26
C ARG A 565 -31.39 -28.30 9.60
N ALA A 566 -30.67 -27.17 9.62
CA ALA A 566 -30.44 -26.43 10.86
C ALA A 566 -31.75 -25.88 11.46
N VAL A 567 -32.63 -25.32 10.64
CA VAL A 567 -33.93 -24.81 11.08
C VAL A 567 -34.86 -25.95 11.52
N ALA A 568 -34.87 -27.07 10.80
CA ALA A 568 -35.63 -28.25 11.24
C ALA A 568 -35.12 -28.81 12.58
N ALA A 569 -33.81 -28.73 12.85
CA ALA A 569 -33.25 -29.10 14.14
C ALA A 569 -33.62 -28.10 15.25
N ILE A 570 -33.70 -26.79 14.95
CA ILE A 570 -34.24 -25.78 15.87
C ILE A 570 -35.69 -26.12 16.23
N ALA A 571 -36.54 -26.41 15.24
CA ALA A 571 -37.95 -26.74 15.47
C ALA A 571 -38.11 -27.92 16.45
N LYS A 572 -37.34 -29.00 16.24
CA LYS A 572 -37.33 -30.13 17.17
C LYS A 572 -36.88 -29.76 18.58
N ALA A 573 -35.88 -28.87 18.70
CA ALA A 573 -35.32 -28.47 19.99
C ALA A 573 -36.27 -27.57 20.80
N VAL A 574 -37.07 -26.72 20.13
CA VAL A 574 -38.03 -25.84 20.82
C VAL A 574 -39.36 -26.54 21.14
N ASP A 575 -39.64 -27.68 20.51
CA ASP A 575 -40.81 -28.54 20.78
C ASP A 575 -40.56 -29.59 21.88
N SER A 576 -39.30 -29.82 22.27
CA SER A 576 -38.88 -30.76 23.32
C SER A 576 -38.81 -30.10 24.69
#